data_AF-A0A6P6R3V3-F1
#
_entry.id   AF-A0A6P6R3V3-F1
#
_cell.length_a   1.000
_cell.length_b   1.000
_cell.length_c   1.000
_cell.angle_alpha   90.00
_cell.angle_beta   90.00
_cell.angle_gamma   90.00
#
_symmetry.space_group_name_H-M   'P 1'
#
loop_
_entity.id
_entity.type
_entity.pdbx_description
1 polymer ?
#
loop_
_entity_poly.entity_id
_entity_poly.type
_entity_poly.pdbx_seq_one_letter_code
_entity_poly.pdbx_strand_id
1 'polypeptide(L)'
;MTQFHRNDTCGVKDMQSMEAVFRPLNEGIVSICNICESLKKAHISPNTDTCSNQIRKHIEDAEQCLKTSETMIKEKLGYLDESMEQLIREKLNVEQQKKEKSLAMDKLRIKMKSTEESLEHSKAAFEQAKRSVESANYAISAYQDRMNTSNDLATAGTVLLAIPIFGWIAGPIMMSEGQRGFEEASNALREAEWEKQNCESQVRNWTAKVFHYEGVISKTQTELEQTNEALKRTERKIEEVQKHLTSTAEIQEVVRRTVNLLSVLSGRVTVLERQTQRFILWQPVVKVMEEVMKAVVNIAENRFLYSDGAPGLINTLRENVGGLLALCNTPSNSENDSYY
;
A
#
# COMPACT_ATOMS: atom_id res chain seq x y z
N MET A 1 6.89 9.83 15.12
CA MET A 1 8.06 9.79 14.23
C MET A 1 8.57 8.36 14.18
N THR A 2 8.00 7.54 13.31
CA THR A 2 8.49 6.20 12.99
C THR A 2 9.38 6.34 11.76
N GLN A 3 10.67 6.04 11.92
CA GLN A 3 11.63 5.95 10.82
C GLN A 3 11.15 4.88 9.84
N PHE A 4 10.55 5.31 8.73
CA PHE A 4 10.33 4.45 7.57
C PHE A 4 11.68 4.21 6.93
N HIS A 5 12.22 3.01 7.12
CA HIS A 5 13.35 2.54 6.33
C HIS A 5 12.92 2.49 4.86
N ARG A 6 13.66 3.27 4.10
CA ARG A 6 13.69 3.41 2.66
C ARG A 6 14.07 2.05 2.05
N ASN A 7 13.09 1.23 1.67
CA ASN A 7 13.31 0.04 0.85
C ASN A 7 13.32 0.44 -0.63
N ASP A 8 14.26 1.31 -1.01
CA ASP A 8 14.55 1.69 -2.40
C ASP A 8 15.30 0.58 -3.18
N THR A 9 15.27 -0.69 -2.76
CA THR A 9 16.25 -1.68 -3.24
C THR A 9 15.71 -3.04 -3.69
N CYS A 10 14.41 -3.20 -3.95
CA CYS A 10 13.93 -4.48 -4.48
C CYS A 10 14.24 -4.70 -5.97
N GLY A 11 14.48 -3.63 -6.75
CA GLY A 11 14.71 -3.76 -8.21
C GLY A 11 16.17 -3.86 -8.66
N VAL A 12 17.08 -3.14 -7.98
CA VAL A 12 18.45 -2.92 -8.48
C VAL A 12 19.49 -3.83 -7.81
N LYS A 13 19.25 -4.30 -6.58
CA LYS A 13 20.15 -5.25 -5.91
C LYS A 13 19.94 -6.71 -6.33
N ASP A 14 18.77 -7.06 -6.87
CA ASP A 14 18.44 -8.44 -7.24
C ASP A 14 19.12 -8.91 -8.54
N MET A 15 19.52 -7.99 -9.41
CA MET A 15 20.16 -8.33 -10.68
C MET A 15 21.64 -8.71 -10.51
N GLN A 16 22.34 -8.11 -9.54
CA GLN A 16 23.70 -8.55 -9.12
C GLN A 16 23.68 -9.91 -8.41
N SER A 17 22.51 -10.39 -7.99
CA SER A 17 22.34 -11.63 -7.24
C SER A 17 22.37 -12.87 -8.15
N MET A 18 22.04 -12.75 -9.45
CA MET A 18 21.90 -13.90 -10.36
C MET A 18 23.18 -14.42 -10.97
N GLU A 19 24.22 -13.59 -11.05
CA GLU A 19 25.54 -14.02 -11.52
C GLU A 19 26.08 -15.19 -10.70
N ALA A 20 25.77 -15.20 -9.40
CA ALA A 20 26.11 -16.29 -8.48
C ALA A 20 25.40 -17.62 -8.81
N VAL A 21 24.25 -17.59 -9.50
CA VAL A 21 23.54 -18.79 -10.00
C VAL A 21 24.13 -19.25 -11.35
N PHE A 22 24.55 -18.30 -12.20
CA PHE A 22 25.05 -18.63 -13.55
C PHE A 22 26.40 -19.32 -13.54
N ARG A 23 27.29 -18.92 -12.64
CA ARG A 23 28.62 -19.53 -12.55
C ARG A 23 28.57 -21.05 -12.33
N PRO A 24 27.93 -21.58 -11.25
CA PRO A 24 27.85 -23.01 -11.05
C PRO A 24 27.03 -23.70 -12.16
N LEU A 25 26.04 -23.04 -12.76
CA LEU A 25 25.29 -23.61 -13.88
C LEU A 25 26.20 -23.85 -15.10
N ASN A 26 26.99 -22.83 -15.47
CA ASN A 26 27.91 -22.90 -16.61
C ASN A 26 29.02 -23.93 -16.34
N GLU A 27 29.57 -23.97 -15.12
CA GLU A 27 30.55 -24.99 -14.70
C GLU A 27 29.95 -26.42 -14.79
N GLY A 28 28.67 -26.58 -14.43
CA GLY A 28 27.94 -27.83 -14.59
C GLY A 28 27.80 -28.24 -16.06
N ILE A 29 27.41 -27.31 -16.95
CA ILE A 29 27.29 -27.57 -18.39
C ILE A 29 28.66 -27.95 -19.01
N VAL A 30 29.73 -27.26 -18.62
CA VAL A 30 31.10 -27.60 -19.06
C VAL A 30 31.48 -29.02 -18.61
N SER A 31 31.17 -29.38 -17.36
CA SER A 31 31.39 -30.73 -16.85
C SER A 31 30.60 -31.76 -17.65
N ILE A 32 29.35 -31.48 -18.02
CA ILE A 32 28.56 -32.36 -18.91
C ILE A 32 29.22 -32.53 -20.28
N CYS A 33 29.74 -31.44 -20.89
CA CYS A 33 30.50 -31.54 -22.13
C CYS A 33 31.73 -32.45 -21.99
N ASN A 34 32.45 -32.37 -20.86
CA ASN A 34 33.61 -33.20 -20.58
C ASN A 34 33.26 -34.69 -20.37
N ILE A 35 32.07 -34.98 -19.82
CA ILE A 35 31.53 -36.35 -19.77
C ILE A 35 31.42 -36.90 -21.20
N CYS A 36 30.80 -36.14 -22.11
CA CYS A 36 30.65 -36.59 -23.50
C CYS A 36 31.99 -36.87 -24.16
N GLU A 37 32.95 -35.95 -24.04
CA GLU A 37 34.28 -36.10 -24.62
C GLU A 37 35.01 -37.33 -24.08
N SER A 38 34.90 -37.56 -22.78
CA SER A 38 35.53 -38.71 -22.13
C SER A 38 34.88 -40.03 -22.53
N LEU A 39 33.55 -40.05 -22.69
CA LEU A 39 32.82 -41.22 -23.18
C LEU A 39 33.19 -41.55 -24.63
N LYS A 40 33.27 -40.57 -25.53
CA LYS A 40 33.73 -40.78 -26.92
C LYS A 40 35.13 -41.40 -26.98
N LYS A 41 36.06 -40.90 -26.15
CA LYS A 41 37.44 -41.42 -26.05
C LYS A 41 37.51 -42.83 -25.47
N ALA A 42 36.63 -43.15 -24.53
CA ALA A 42 36.57 -44.47 -23.90
C ALA A 42 36.10 -45.59 -24.85
N HIS A 43 35.39 -45.24 -25.94
CA HIS A 43 34.93 -46.21 -26.95
C HIS A 43 36.05 -46.88 -27.78
N ILE A 44 37.33 -46.58 -27.50
CA ILE A 44 38.48 -47.24 -28.13
C ILE A 44 38.76 -48.63 -27.50
N SER A 45 38.05 -49.06 -26.44
CA SER A 45 38.14 -50.43 -25.91
C SER A 45 36.78 -50.96 -25.44
N PRO A 46 36.17 -51.95 -26.13
CA PRO A 46 34.83 -52.47 -25.79
C PRO A 46 34.73 -53.23 -24.46
N ASN A 47 35.87 -53.58 -23.83
CA ASN A 47 35.92 -54.59 -22.76
C ASN A 47 36.54 -54.10 -21.44
N THR A 48 36.79 -52.81 -21.24
CA THR A 48 37.28 -52.33 -19.94
C THR A 48 36.13 -51.91 -19.04
N ASP A 49 35.75 -52.85 -18.19
CA ASP A 49 34.67 -52.88 -17.20
C ASP A 49 34.89 -51.90 -16.02
N THR A 50 35.45 -50.71 -16.28
CA THR A 50 35.71 -49.73 -15.23
C THR A 50 35.54 -48.32 -15.78
N CYS A 51 34.56 -47.59 -15.22
CA CYS A 51 34.44 -46.15 -15.41
C CYS A 51 35.82 -45.52 -15.12
N SER A 52 36.44 -44.89 -16.12
CA SER A 52 37.67 -44.11 -15.86
C SER A 52 37.35 -43.11 -14.76
N ASN A 53 38.20 -43.03 -13.74
CA ASN A 53 38.06 -42.09 -12.62
C ASN A 53 37.80 -40.65 -13.11
N GLN A 54 38.23 -40.31 -14.34
CA GLN A 54 37.94 -39.03 -14.99
C GLN A 54 36.46 -38.84 -15.38
N ILE A 55 35.79 -39.85 -15.97
CA ILE A 55 34.36 -39.76 -16.32
C ILE A 55 33.54 -39.59 -15.06
N ARG A 56 33.84 -40.38 -14.02
CA ARG A 56 33.16 -40.27 -12.73
C ARG A 56 33.33 -38.90 -12.10
N LYS A 57 34.56 -38.37 -12.09
CA LYS A 57 34.82 -37.02 -11.57
C LYS A 57 33.98 -35.96 -12.30
N HIS A 58 33.90 -36.01 -13.63
CA HIS A 58 33.08 -35.06 -14.39
C HIS A 58 31.57 -35.18 -14.09
N ILE A 59 31.07 -36.39 -13.82
CA ILE A 59 29.68 -36.61 -13.42
C ILE A 59 29.39 -36.03 -12.02
N GLU A 60 30.28 -36.31 -11.07
CA GLU A 60 30.19 -35.77 -9.70
C GLU A 60 30.28 -34.23 -9.69
N ASP A 61 31.22 -33.66 -10.45
CA ASP A 61 31.37 -32.22 -10.62
C ASP A 61 30.10 -31.60 -11.22
N ALA A 62 29.54 -32.20 -12.29
CA ALA A 62 28.30 -31.73 -12.90
C ALA A 62 27.12 -31.78 -11.92
N GLU A 63 26.95 -32.87 -11.17
CA GLU A 63 25.88 -33.01 -10.19
C GLU A 63 25.99 -31.95 -9.09
N GLN A 64 27.19 -31.77 -8.53
CA GLN A 64 27.44 -30.81 -7.47
C GLN A 64 27.17 -29.38 -7.92
N CYS A 65 27.72 -28.97 -9.07
CA CYS A 65 27.52 -27.65 -9.66
C CYS A 65 26.03 -27.34 -9.90
N LEU A 66 25.28 -28.29 -10.44
CA LEU A 66 23.84 -28.09 -10.73
C LEU A 66 23.00 -28.05 -9.46
N LYS A 67 23.28 -28.88 -8.45
CA LYS A 67 22.62 -28.79 -7.13
C LYS A 67 22.90 -27.48 -6.41
N THR A 68 24.12 -26.96 -6.52
CA THR A 68 24.46 -25.63 -5.99
C THR A 68 23.63 -24.55 -6.69
N SER A 69 23.56 -24.58 -8.01
CA SER A 69 22.74 -23.62 -8.80
C SER A 69 21.26 -23.69 -8.42
N GLU A 70 20.72 -24.92 -8.30
CA GLU A 70 19.33 -25.18 -7.91
C GLU A 70 19.02 -24.64 -6.52
N THR A 71 19.90 -24.87 -5.53
CA THR A 71 19.74 -24.36 -4.17
C THR A 71 19.70 -22.84 -4.15
N MET A 72 20.66 -22.19 -4.83
CA MET A 72 20.77 -20.72 -4.83
C MET A 72 19.56 -20.04 -5.48
N ILE A 73 18.99 -20.63 -6.54
CA ILE A 73 17.77 -20.06 -7.15
C ILE A 73 16.52 -20.31 -6.29
N LYS A 74 16.46 -21.42 -5.55
CA LYS A 74 15.37 -21.70 -4.59
C LYS A 74 15.40 -20.73 -3.42
N GLU A 75 16.58 -20.40 -2.90
CA GLU A 75 16.74 -19.37 -1.86
C GLU A 75 16.24 -18.00 -2.35
N LYS A 76 16.61 -17.60 -3.57
CA LYS A 76 16.09 -16.39 -4.22
C LYS A 76 14.57 -16.40 -4.37
N LEU A 77 14.00 -17.53 -4.77
CA LEU A 77 12.56 -17.67 -4.84
C LEU A 77 11.91 -17.49 -3.46
N GLY A 78 12.51 -18.06 -2.40
CA GLY A 78 12.05 -17.86 -1.02
C GLY A 78 12.02 -16.39 -0.61
N TYR A 79 13.07 -15.63 -0.91
CA TYR A 79 13.08 -14.17 -0.64
C TYR A 79 11.99 -13.42 -1.40
N LEU A 80 11.71 -13.80 -2.66
CA LEU A 80 10.62 -13.21 -3.44
C LEU A 80 9.24 -13.58 -2.89
N ASP A 81 9.04 -14.83 -2.46
CA ASP A 81 7.82 -15.27 -1.81
C ASP A 81 7.57 -14.47 -0.51
N GLU A 82 8.59 -14.29 0.33
CA GLU A 82 8.53 -13.47 1.56
C GLU A 82 8.22 -11.99 1.26
N SER A 83 8.87 -11.42 0.25
CA SER A 83 8.64 -10.05 -0.20
C SER A 83 7.20 -9.85 -0.70
N MET A 84 6.68 -10.81 -1.46
CA MET A 84 5.29 -10.79 -1.94
C MET A 84 4.31 -10.83 -0.77
N GLU A 85 4.52 -11.69 0.22
CA GLU A 85 3.69 -11.72 1.42
C GLU A 85 3.73 -10.40 2.20
N GLN A 86 4.91 -9.79 2.34
CA GLN A 86 5.06 -8.51 3.00
C GLN A 86 4.29 -7.40 2.28
N LEU A 87 4.38 -7.34 0.95
CA LEU A 87 3.64 -6.38 0.14
C LEU A 87 2.12 -6.60 0.24
N ILE A 88 1.65 -7.85 0.29
CA ILE A 88 0.23 -8.16 0.51
C ILE A 88 -0.24 -7.66 1.87
N ARG A 89 0.53 -7.93 2.93
CA ARG A 89 0.24 -7.43 4.29
C ARG A 89 0.22 -5.91 4.33
N GLU A 90 1.18 -5.26 3.67
CA GLU A 90 1.24 -3.81 3.58
C GLU A 90 0.03 -3.24 2.85
N LYS A 91 -0.36 -3.82 1.71
CA LYS A 91 -1.56 -3.40 0.96
C LYS A 91 -2.80 -3.44 1.84
N LEU A 92 -3.04 -4.56 2.53
CA LEU A 92 -4.19 -4.71 3.44
C LEU A 92 -4.20 -3.66 4.55
N ASN A 93 -3.03 -3.40 5.16
CA ASN A 93 -2.90 -2.38 6.19
C ASN A 93 -3.19 -0.96 5.66
N VAL A 94 -2.66 -0.61 4.48
CA VAL A 94 -2.88 0.72 3.88
C VAL A 94 -4.33 0.89 3.43
N GLU A 95 -4.97 -0.15 2.88
CA GLU A 95 -6.40 -0.14 2.56
C GLU A 95 -7.27 0.03 3.81
N GLN A 96 -6.91 -0.62 4.92
CA GLN A 96 -7.60 -0.44 6.19
C GLN A 96 -7.45 1.01 6.70
N GLN A 97 -6.25 1.57 6.64
CA GLN A 97 -6.03 2.99 6.96
C GLN A 97 -6.84 3.93 6.07
N LYS A 98 -7.03 3.60 4.78
CA LYS A 98 -7.89 4.38 3.88
C LYS A 98 -9.34 4.39 4.39
N LYS A 99 -9.88 3.22 4.75
CA LYS A 99 -11.25 3.09 5.30
C LYS A 99 -11.44 3.90 6.58
N GLU A 100 -10.50 3.79 7.51
CA GLU A 100 -10.54 4.51 8.79
C GLU A 100 -10.51 6.04 8.59
N LYS A 101 -9.61 6.53 7.73
CA LYS A 101 -9.52 7.97 7.42
C LYS A 101 -10.76 8.47 6.68
N SER A 102 -11.33 7.68 5.77
CA SER A 102 -12.59 8.01 5.11
C SER A 102 -13.74 8.15 6.11
N LEU A 103 -13.86 7.22 7.04
CA LEU A 103 -14.87 7.28 8.10
C LEU A 103 -14.67 8.49 9.02
N ALA A 104 -13.42 8.80 9.37
CA ALA A 104 -13.09 10.00 10.15
C ALA A 104 -13.48 11.28 9.40
N MET A 105 -13.23 11.34 8.09
CA MET A 105 -13.62 12.47 7.24
C MET A 105 -15.14 12.65 7.19
N ASP A 106 -15.91 11.57 7.08
CA ASP A 106 -17.38 11.64 7.09
C ASP A 106 -17.92 12.12 8.45
N LYS A 107 -17.33 11.65 9.55
CA LYS A 107 -17.66 12.14 10.90
C LYS A 107 -17.38 13.64 11.05
N LEU A 108 -16.25 14.12 10.54
CA LEU A 108 -15.92 15.55 10.55
C LEU A 108 -16.92 16.37 9.72
N ARG A 109 -17.34 15.87 8.55
CA ARG A 109 -18.37 16.54 7.73
C ARG A 109 -19.71 16.64 8.44
N ILE A 110 -20.16 15.57 9.10
CA ILE A 110 -21.40 15.58 9.88
C ILE A 110 -21.30 16.61 11.02
N LYS A 111 -20.18 16.60 11.75
CA LYS A 111 -19.92 17.57 12.83
C LYS A 111 -19.91 19.00 12.33
N MET A 112 -19.28 19.26 11.18
CA MET A 112 -19.21 20.58 10.57
C MET A 112 -20.61 21.08 10.24
N LYS A 113 -21.43 20.29 9.55
CA LYS A 113 -22.81 20.62 9.21
C LYS A 113 -23.66 20.93 10.45
N SER A 114 -23.58 20.09 11.49
CA SER A 114 -24.30 20.32 12.74
C SER A 114 -23.84 21.60 13.47
N THR A 115 -22.55 21.95 13.36
CA THR A 115 -22.00 23.18 13.93
C THR A 115 -22.45 24.41 13.14
N GLU A 116 -22.51 24.32 11.81
CA GLU A 116 -23.05 25.37 10.93
C GLU A 116 -24.52 25.67 11.23
N GLU A 117 -25.35 24.63 11.38
CA GLU A 117 -26.76 24.78 11.78
C GLU A 117 -26.88 25.47 13.16
N SER A 118 -26.02 25.11 14.11
CA SER A 118 -25.98 25.74 15.44
C SER A 118 -25.53 27.20 15.40
N LEU A 119 -24.56 27.52 14.53
CA LEU A 119 -24.10 28.88 14.30
C LEU A 119 -25.21 29.74 13.70
N GLU A 120 -25.93 29.23 12.71
CA GLU A 120 -27.06 29.93 12.07
C GLU A 120 -28.14 30.27 13.11
N HIS A 121 -28.54 29.29 13.92
CA HIS A 121 -29.47 29.51 15.03
C HIS A 121 -28.95 30.56 16.02
N SER A 122 -27.67 30.50 16.39
CA SER A 122 -27.05 31.47 17.30
C SER A 122 -27.00 32.88 16.71
N LYS A 123 -26.77 33.02 15.40
CA LYS A 123 -26.79 34.30 14.69
C LYS A 123 -28.20 34.89 14.63
N ALA A 124 -29.20 34.06 14.36
CA ALA A 124 -30.60 34.49 14.39
C ALA A 124 -31.03 34.99 15.79
N ALA A 125 -30.67 34.24 16.85
CA ALA A 125 -30.96 34.62 18.23
C ALA A 125 -30.19 35.89 18.66
N PHE A 126 -28.95 36.05 18.21
CA PHE A 126 -28.16 37.27 18.42
C PHE A 126 -28.83 38.51 17.80
N GLU A 127 -29.25 38.42 16.53
CA GLU A 127 -29.94 39.53 15.84
C GLU A 127 -31.27 39.87 16.51
N GLN A 128 -32.02 38.85 16.97
CA GLN A 128 -33.24 39.09 17.74
C GLN A 128 -32.96 39.79 19.06
N ALA A 129 -31.95 39.36 19.82
CA ALA A 129 -31.56 40.01 21.08
C ALA A 129 -31.11 41.46 20.88
N LYS A 130 -30.38 41.74 19.79
CA LYS A 130 -29.97 43.10 19.42
C LYS A 130 -31.19 44.02 19.15
N ARG A 131 -32.17 43.53 18.39
CA ARG A 131 -33.44 44.27 18.16
C ARG A 131 -34.18 44.53 19.47
N SER A 132 -34.17 43.60 20.42
CA SER A 132 -34.76 43.80 21.75
C SER A 132 -34.06 44.92 22.52
N VAL A 133 -32.72 44.98 22.49
CA VAL A 133 -31.96 46.09 23.10
C VAL A 133 -32.31 47.43 22.44
N GLU A 134 -32.38 47.48 21.11
CA GLU A 134 -32.78 48.69 20.36
C GLU A 134 -34.19 49.16 20.75
N SER A 135 -35.13 48.22 20.85
CA SER A 135 -36.50 48.49 21.28
C SER A 135 -36.57 48.99 22.72
N ALA A 136 -35.82 48.39 23.65
CA ALA A 136 -35.75 48.82 25.04
C ALA A 136 -35.15 50.22 25.18
N ASN A 137 -34.08 50.52 24.43
CA ASN A 137 -33.48 51.86 24.39
C ASN A 137 -34.48 52.90 23.86
N TYR A 138 -35.21 52.59 22.78
CA TYR A 138 -36.24 53.48 22.25
C TYR A 138 -37.34 53.77 23.30
N ALA A 139 -37.78 52.75 24.03
CA ALA A 139 -38.75 52.92 25.13
C ALA A 139 -38.21 53.89 26.19
N ILE A 140 -36.98 53.66 26.67
CA ILE A 140 -36.34 54.49 27.69
C ILE A 140 -36.21 55.95 27.19
N SER A 141 -35.77 56.18 25.95
CA SER A 141 -35.66 57.52 25.37
C SER A 141 -37.01 58.22 25.22
N ALA A 142 -38.05 57.52 24.75
CA ALA A 142 -39.39 58.08 24.62
C ALA A 142 -39.99 58.47 25.99
N TYR A 143 -39.68 57.71 27.04
CA TYR A 143 -40.02 58.06 28.42
C TYR A 143 -39.27 59.33 28.88
N GLN A 144 -37.96 59.40 28.68
CA GLN A 144 -37.11 60.52 29.10
C GLN A 144 -37.48 61.82 28.38
N ASP A 145 -37.70 61.78 27.07
CA ASP A 145 -38.11 62.96 26.29
C ASP A 145 -39.44 63.53 26.79
N ARG A 146 -40.43 62.68 27.10
CA ARG A 146 -41.72 63.13 27.66
C ARG A 146 -41.57 63.72 29.06
N MET A 147 -40.69 63.18 29.89
CA MET A 147 -40.41 63.73 31.23
C MET A 147 -39.77 65.12 31.13
N ASN A 148 -38.88 65.32 30.16
CA ASN A 148 -38.22 66.61 29.91
C ASN A 148 -39.13 67.65 29.22
N THR A 149 -40.12 67.19 28.45
CA THR A 149 -41.07 68.06 27.73
C THR A 149 -42.26 68.48 28.60
N SER A 150 -42.54 67.73 29.68
CA SER A 150 -43.62 68.02 30.64
C SER A 150 -43.18 69.03 31.72
N ASN A 151 -43.00 70.28 31.32
CA ASN A 151 -42.77 71.39 32.25
C ASN A 151 -44.07 72.08 32.72
N ASP A 152 -45.24 71.55 32.35
CA ASP A 152 -46.53 72.09 32.79
C ASP A 152 -47.31 71.05 33.60
N LEU A 153 -47.62 71.44 34.83
CA LEU A 153 -48.58 70.77 35.69
C LEU A 153 -49.93 70.72 34.95
N ALA A 154 -50.52 69.53 34.85
CA ALA A 154 -51.95 69.30 34.64
C ALA A 154 -52.53 69.12 33.23
N THR A 155 -51.98 68.28 32.36
CA THR A 155 -52.85 67.61 31.37
C THR A 155 -52.57 66.13 31.23
N ALA A 156 -53.56 65.37 31.73
CA ALA A 156 -53.66 63.93 31.74
C ALA A 156 -53.78 63.33 30.34
N GLY A 157 -53.25 62.11 30.20
CA GLY A 157 -53.54 61.24 29.05
C GLY A 157 -52.31 60.51 28.52
N THR A 158 -51.52 59.87 29.38
CA THR A 158 -50.32 59.18 28.92
C THR A 158 -50.65 57.75 28.47
N VAL A 159 -50.76 57.55 27.16
CA VAL A 159 -50.69 56.20 26.57
C VAL A 159 -49.22 55.80 26.48
N LEU A 160 -48.92 54.63 27.04
CA LEU A 160 -47.61 53.98 26.97
C LEU A 160 -47.67 52.75 26.08
N LEU A 161 -46.69 52.65 25.17
CA LEU A 161 -46.58 51.54 24.23
C LEU A 161 -46.03 50.32 24.97
N ALA A 162 -46.85 49.27 25.05
CA ALA A 162 -46.40 47.95 25.48
C ALA A 162 -45.44 47.39 24.43
N ILE A 163 -44.19 47.14 24.82
CA ILE A 163 -43.21 46.47 23.98
C ILE A 163 -43.19 44.99 24.40
N PRO A 164 -43.64 44.06 23.54
CA PRO A 164 -43.50 42.64 23.84
C PRO A 164 -42.03 42.24 23.64
N ILE A 165 -41.39 41.73 24.70
CA ILE A 165 -40.05 41.16 24.65
C ILE A 165 -40.17 39.64 24.89
N PHE A 166 -39.51 38.85 24.05
CA PHE A 166 -39.55 37.38 24.16
C PHE A 166 -38.55 36.87 25.19
N GLY A 167 -39.08 36.03 26.10
CA GLY A 167 -38.29 35.19 27.01
C GLY A 167 -38.87 35.11 28.42
N TRP A 168 -40.15 34.74 28.58
CA TRP A 168 -40.81 34.37 29.86
C TRP A 168 -40.26 35.05 31.12
N ILE A 169 -40.33 36.39 31.20
CA ILE A 169 -40.48 37.10 32.47
C ILE A 169 -41.60 38.12 32.27
N ALA A 170 -42.54 38.10 33.20
CA ALA A 170 -43.84 38.74 33.09
C ALA A 170 -43.76 40.26 33.26
N GLY A 171 -44.54 40.99 32.46
CA GLY A 171 -45.00 42.33 32.77
C GLY A 171 -45.01 43.30 31.59
N PRO A 172 -46.15 43.51 30.89
CA PRO A 172 -46.35 44.77 30.20
C PRO A 172 -46.32 45.91 31.23
N ILE A 173 -45.58 46.98 30.95
CA ILE A 173 -45.61 48.19 31.76
C ILE A 173 -47.05 48.73 31.72
N MET A 174 -47.81 48.58 32.80
CA MET A 174 -49.21 49.00 32.88
C MET A 174 -49.32 50.51 33.14
N MET A 175 -50.24 51.14 32.40
CA MET A 175 -50.66 52.52 32.57
C MET A 175 -51.31 52.72 33.94
N SER A 176 -51.00 53.82 34.62
CA SER A 176 -51.71 54.26 35.81
C SER A 176 -52.35 55.63 35.61
N GLU A 177 -53.60 55.78 36.09
CA GLU A 177 -54.28 57.07 36.17
C GLU A 177 -53.78 57.84 37.41
N GLY A 178 -53.51 59.15 37.26
CA GLY A 178 -52.95 60.02 38.31
C GLY A 178 -53.78 59.98 39.60
N GLN A 179 -53.18 59.82 40.79
CA GLN A 179 -52.28 60.77 41.45
C GLN A 179 -50.99 60.09 42.01
N ARG A 180 -50.77 58.80 41.68
CA ARG A 180 -49.60 57.97 42.01
C ARG A 180 -48.52 57.91 40.92
N GLY A 181 -48.71 58.67 39.84
CA GLY A 181 -48.00 58.50 38.57
C GLY A 181 -46.48 58.73 38.58
N PHE A 182 -45.89 59.33 39.61
CA PHE A 182 -44.43 59.51 39.67
C PHE A 182 -43.70 58.25 40.17
N GLU A 183 -44.24 57.56 41.19
CA GLU A 183 -43.69 56.30 41.67
C GLU A 183 -43.90 55.17 40.66
N GLU A 184 -45.04 55.13 39.99
CA GLU A 184 -45.32 54.16 38.92
C GLU A 184 -44.47 54.42 37.68
N ALA A 185 -44.24 55.66 37.28
CA ALA A 185 -43.33 55.99 36.19
C ALA A 185 -41.85 55.68 36.52
N SER A 186 -41.42 55.92 37.78
CA SER A 186 -40.08 55.57 38.25
C SER A 186 -39.87 54.04 38.29
N ASN A 187 -40.88 53.29 38.74
CA ASN A 187 -40.86 51.82 38.70
C ASN A 187 -40.81 51.28 37.27
N ALA A 188 -41.61 51.85 36.36
CA ALA A 188 -41.59 51.51 34.94
C ALA A 188 -40.24 51.77 34.27
N LEU A 189 -39.57 52.90 34.58
CA LEU A 189 -38.24 53.20 34.08
C LEU A 189 -37.20 52.19 34.60
N ARG A 190 -37.27 51.85 35.89
CA ARG A 190 -36.40 50.85 36.50
C ARG A 190 -36.60 49.45 35.90
N GLU A 191 -37.83 49.06 35.61
CA GLU A 191 -38.16 47.81 34.92
C GLU A 191 -37.61 47.80 33.49
N ALA A 192 -37.74 48.92 32.75
CA ALA A 192 -37.19 49.05 31.42
C ALA A 192 -35.65 49.01 31.40
N GLU A 193 -34.98 49.63 32.39
CA GLU A 193 -33.52 49.56 32.56
C GLU A 193 -33.05 48.14 32.92
N TRP A 194 -33.78 47.45 33.80
CA TRP A 194 -33.50 46.06 34.14
C TRP A 194 -33.64 45.15 32.90
N GLU A 195 -34.70 45.34 32.11
CA GLU A 195 -34.93 44.57 30.89
C GLU A 195 -33.87 44.86 29.83
N LYS A 196 -33.42 46.13 29.70
CA LYS A 196 -32.28 46.48 28.88
C LYS A 196 -31.02 45.72 29.31
N GLN A 197 -30.70 45.70 30.61
CA GLN A 197 -29.53 44.96 31.12
C GLN A 197 -29.65 43.46 30.84
N ASN A 198 -30.85 42.89 30.98
CA ASN A 198 -31.14 41.50 30.64
C ASN A 198 -30.90 41.23 29.15
N CYS A 199 -31.45 42.07 28.26
CA CYS A 199 -31.26 41.99 26.82
C CYS A 199 -29.77 42.13 26.42
N GLU A 200 -29.03 43.07 27.02
CA GLU A 200 -27.59 43.23 26.79
C GLU A 200 -26.79 42.00 27.26
N SER A 201 -27.21 41.36 28.37
CA SER A 201 -26.64 40.11 28.83
C SER A 201 -26.87 38.97 27.82
N GLN A 202 -28.06 38.90 27.23
CA GLN A 202 -28.37 37.95 26.16
C GLN A 202 -27.51 38.22 24.91
N VAL A 203 -27.34 39.48 24.50
CA VAL A 203 -26.45 39.85 23.39
C VAL A 203 -25.02 39.35 23.66
N ARG A 204 -24.47 39.58 24.85
CA ARG A 204 -23.13 39.09 25.23
C ARG A 204 -23.04 37.55 25.17
N ASN A 205 -24.05 36.85 25.67
CA ASN A 205 -24.10 35.38 25.65
C ASN A 205 -24.15 34.83 24.21
N TRP A 206 -25.04 35.35 23.36
CA TRP A 206 -25.14 34.92 21.97
C TRP A 206 -23.90 35.29 21.15
N THR A 207 -23.28 36.43 21.43
CA THR A 207 -21.98 36.81 20.86
C THR A 207 -20.92 35.77 21.17
N ALA A 208 -20.81 35.35 22.43
CA ALA A 208 -19.86 34.32 22.85
C ALA A 208 -20.12 32.97 22.15
N LYS A 209 -21.40 32.59 21.96
CA LYS A 209 -21.78 31.38 21.22
C LYS A 209 -21.45 31.46 19.72
N VAL A 210 -21.68 32.59 19.07
CA VAL A 210 -21.29 32.81 17.66
C VAL A 210 -19.78 32.63 17.50
N PHE A 211 -18.98 33.32 18.31
CA PHE A 211 -17.51 33.18 18.27
C PHE A 211 -17.06 31.75 18.57
N HIS A 212 -17.72 31.06 19.51
CA HIS A 212 -17.44 29.67 19.82
C HIS A 212 -17.65 28.75 18.60
N TYR A 213 -18.82 28.82 17.96
CA TYR A 213 -19.14 27.98 16.82
C TYR A 213 -18.28 28.31 15.59
N GLU A 214 -17.99 29.59 15.33
CA GLU A 214 -17.05 29.99 14.27
C GLU A 214 -15.65 29.40 14.51
N GLY A 215 -15.17 29.41 15.75
CA GLY A 215 -13.92 28.76 16.14
C GLY A 215 -13.93 27.24 15.92
N VAL A 216 -15.04 26.57 16.28
CA VAL A 216 -15.19 25.12 16.05
C VAL A 216 -15.23 24.79 14.55
N ILE A 217 -15.90 25.59 13.73
CA ILE A 217 -15.92 25.43 12.26
C ILE A 217 -14.50 25.56 11.70
N SER A 218 -13.79 26.64 12.04
CA SER A 218 -12.42 26.87 11.55
C SER A 218 -11.48 25.72 11.90
N LYS A 219 -11.56 25.22 13.15
CA LYS A 219 -10.79 24.05 13.58
C LYS A 219 -11.17 22.79 12.80
N THR A 220 -12.47 22.51 12.66
CA THR A 220 -12.97 21.33 11.95
C THR A 220 -12.60 21.35 10.46
N GLN A 221 -12.63 22.52 9.83
CA GLN A 221 -12.18 22.71 8.44
C GLN A 221 -10.69 22.41 8.27
N THR A 222 -9.87 22.86 9.22
CA THR A 222 -8.43 22.55 9.25
C THR A 222 -8.19 21.03 9.40
N GLU A 223 -8.92 20.38 10.31
CA GLU A 223 -8.85 18.91 10.51
C GLU A 223 -9.29 18.15 9.24
N LEU A 224 -10.29 18.65 8.53
CA LEU A 224 -10.79 18.08 7.27
C LEU A 224 -9.72 18.17 6.18
N GLU A 225 -9.09 19.32 6.00
CA GLU A 225 -7.99 19.52 5.02
C GLU A 225 -6.82 18.57 5.30
N GLN A 226 -6.39 18.48 6.57
CA GLN A 226 -5.31 17.59 6.99
C GLN A 226 -5.66 16.12 6.74
N THR A 227 -6.89 15.71 7.05
CA THR A 227 -7.39 14.34 6.83
C THR A 227 -7.46 14.02 5.33
N ASN A 228 -7.91 14.97 4.51
CA ASN A 228 -7.96 14.84 3.05
C ASN A 228 -6.56 14.67 2.44
N GLU A 229 -5.59 15.48 2.87
CA GLU A 229 -4.20 15.33 2.43
C GLU A 229 -3.59 13.98 2.88
N ALA A 230 -3.91 13.54 4.10
CA ALA A 230 -3.50 12.21 4.56
C ALA A 230 -4.15 11.09 3.73
N LEU A 231 -5.40 11.26 3.29
CA LEU A 231 -6.10 10.31 2.42
C LEU A 231 -5.41 10.23 1.05
N LYS A 232 -5.11 11.36 0.40
CA LYS A 232 -4.38 11.41 -0.87
C LYS A 232 -3.01 10.72 -0.77
N ARG A 233 -2.26 10.95 0.32
CA ARG A 233 -1.00 10.23 0.57
C ARG A 233 -1.22 8.73 0.71
N THR A 234 -2.29 8.32 1.40
CA THR A 234 -2.65 6.90 1.54
C THR A 234 -2.97 6.28 0.18
N GLU A 235 -3.67 6.98 -0.70
CA GLU A 235 -4.00 6.51 -2.05
C GLU A 235 -2.77 6.32 -2.93
N ARG A 236 -1.86 7.31 -2.95
CA ARG A 236 -0.57 7.17 -3.65
C ARG A 236 0.22 5.95 -3.16
N LYS A 237 0.20 5.71 -1.86
CA LYS A 237 0.86 4.54 -1.27
C LYS A 237 0.22 3.23 -1.72
N ILE A 238 -1.10 3.16 -1.88
CA ILE A 238 -1.78 1.98 -2.44
C ILE A 238 -1.32 1.74 -3.87
N GLU A 239 -1.26 2.78 -4.70
CA GLU A 239 -0.80 2.68 -6.09
C GLU A 239 0.65 2.20 -6.18
N GLU A 240 1.52 2.72 -5.32
CA GLU A 240 2.93 2.31 -5.21
C GLU A 240 3.05 0.83 -4.82
N VAL A 241 2.38 0.40 -3.76
CA VAL A 241 2.38 -1.01 -3.32
C VAL A 241 1.81 -1.92 -4.40
N GLN A 242 0.75 -1.50 -5.11
CA GLN A 242 0.16 -2.26 -6.21
C GLN A 242 1.16 -2.44 -7.36
N LYS A 243 1.91 -1.38 -7.71
CA LYS A 243 2.96 -1.45 -8.73
C LYS A 243 4.07 -2.42 -8.32
N HIS A 244 4.50 -2.38 -7.06
CA HIS A 244 5.49 -3.32 -6.53
C HIS A 244 4.98 -4.75 -6.55
N LEU A 245 3.73 -5.02 -6.16
CA LEU A 245 3.12 -6.35 -6.23
C LEU A 245 3.15 -6.91 -7.65
N THR A 246 2.75 -6.12 -8.66
CA THR A 246 2.76 -6.55 -10.06
C THR A 246 4.19 -6.86 -10.52
N SER A 247 5.13 -5.95 -10.27
CA SER A 247 6.53 -6.13 -10.69
C SER A 247 7.17 -7.35 -10.01
N THR A 248 6.94 -7.55 -8.71
CA THR A 248 7.47 -8.69 -7.96
C THR A 248 6.84 -10.00 -8.44
N ALA A 249 5.54 -10.02 -8.74
CA ALA A 249 4.86 -11.21 -9.26
C ALA A 249 5.42 -11.65 -10.62
N GLU A 250 5.68 -10.71 -11.54
CA GLU A 250 6.30 -10.99 -12.84
C GLU A 250 7.69 -11.62 -12.67
N ILE A 251 8.52 -11.07 -11.78
CA ILE A 251 9.85 -11.62 -11.47
C ILE A 251 9.72 -13.01 -10.84
N GLN A 252 8.83 -13.17 -9.87
CA GLN A 252 8.60 -14.44 -9.17
C GLN A 252 8.16 -15.54 -10.13
N GLU A 253 7.29 -15.24 -11.10
CA GLU A 253 6.87 -16.21 -12.12
C GLU A 253 8.07 -16.70 -12.94
N VAL A 254 8.92 -15.77 -13.39
CA VAL A 254 10.13 -16.10 -14.15
C VAL A 254 11.12 -16.92 -13.30
N VAL A 255 11.30 -16.57 -12.03
CA VAL A 255 12.16 -17.34 -11.10
C VAL A 255 11.58 -18.72 -10.83
N ARG A 256 10.26 -18.87 -10.63
CA ARG A 256 9.61 -20.19 -10.45
C ARG A 256 9.82 -21.09 -11.66
N ARG A 257 9.63 -20.54 -12.87
CA ARG A 257 9.92 -21.27 -14.11
C ARG A 257 11.38 -21.71 -14.16
N THR A 258 12.28 -20.84 -13.72
CA THR A 258 13.72 -21.11 -13.67
C THR A 258 14.08 -22.23 -12.68
N VAL A 259 13.52 -22.20 -11.47
CA VAL A 259 13.66 -23.25 -10.47
C VAL A 259 13.20 -24.60 -11.04
N ASN A 260 12.06 -24.64 -11.72
CA ASN A 260 11.54 -25.87 -12.31
C ASN A 260 12.49 -26.44 -13.37
N LEU A 261 13.02 -25.59 -14.27
CA LEU A 261 13.95 -26.02 -15.31
C LEU A 261 15.27 -26.54 -14.73
N LEU A 262 15.84 -25.86 -13.73
CA LEU A 262 17.06 -26.32 -13.06
C LEU A 262 16.83 -27.61 -12.26
N SER A 263 15.68 -27.76 -11.61
CA SER A 263 15.32 -28.99 -10.89
C SER A 263 15.23 -30.19 -11.85
N VAL A 264 14.69 -29.98 -13.05
CA VAL A 264 14.67 -31.03 -14.10
C VAL A 264 16.08 -31.39 -14.54
N LEU A 265 16.92 -30.40 -14.88
CA LEU A 265 18.31 -30.64 -15.31
C LEU A 265 19.12 -31.36 -14.23
N SER A 266 19.10 -30.84 -13.00
CA SER A 266 19.74 -31.41 -11.81
C SER A 266 19.31 -32.86 -11.61
N GLY A 267 17.99 -33.14 -11.66
CA GLY A 267 17.46 -34.50 -11.56
C GLY A 267 17.93 -35.45 -12.65
N ARG A 268 18.05 -34.99 -13.91
CA ARG A 268 18.58 -35.80 -15.01
C ARG A 268 20.07 -36.15 -14.80
N VAL A 269 20.88 -35.21 -14.30
CA VAL A 269 22.29 -35.46 -14.00
C VAL A 269 22.45 -36.37 -12.78
N THR A 270 21.59 -36.27 -11.76
CA THR A 270 21.57 -37.26 -10.67
C THR A 270 21.22 -38.67 -11.18
N VAL A 271 20.30 -38.82 -12.13
CA VAL A 271 20.04 -40.13 -12.75
C VAL A 271 21.29 -40.65 -13.48
N LEU A 272 22.02 -39.78 -14.18
CA LEU A 272 23.28 -40.13 -14.83
C LEU A 272 24.33 -40.61 -13.82
N GLU A 273 24.50 -39.91 -12.71
CA GLU A 273 25.39 -40.32 -11.61
C GLU A 273 25.03 -41.70 -11.09
N ARG A 274 23.75 -41.93 -10.79
CA ARG A 274 23.27 -43.22 -10.27
C ARG A 274 23.48 -44.36 -11.26
N GLN A 275 23.22 -44.13 -12.54
CA GLN A 275 23.40 -45.15 -13.58
C GLN A 275 24.86 -45.51 -13.81
N THR A 276 25.79 -44.58 -13.56
CA THR A 276 27.24 -44.76 -13.80
C THR A 276 28.02 -45.11 -12.53
N GLN A 277 27.33 -45.32 -11.40
CA GLN A 277 27.96 -45.53 -10.10
C GLN A 277 28.77 -46.83 -10.00
N ARG A 278 28.39 -47.86 -10.76
CA ARG A 278 29.04 -49.19 -10.71
C ARG A 278 29.61 -49.64 -12.05
N PHE A 279 28.87 -49.42 -13.14
CA PHE A 279 29.27 -49.78 -14.50
C PHE A 279 28.62 -48.81 -15.51
N ILE A 280 29.23 -48.61 -16.67
CA ILE A 280 28.71 -47.73 -17.72
C ILE A 280 28.04 -48.60 -18.78
N LEU A 281 26.71 -48.66 -18.77
CA LEU A 281 25.97 -49.17 -19.93
C LEU A 281 25.80 -48.04 -20.95
N TRP A 282 26.40 -48.21 -22.12
CA TRP A 282 26.45 -47.19 -23.16
C TRP A 282 25.06 -46.67 -23.57
N GLN A 283 24.12 -47.57 -23.86
CA GLN A 283 22.80 -47.18 -24.37
C GLN A 283 21.93 -46.44 -23.33
N PRO A 284 21.83 -46.87 -22.05
CA PRO A 284 21.21 -46.08 -20.99
C PRO A 284 21.85 -44.72 -20.77
N VAL A 285 23.18 -44.64 -20.78
CA VAL A 285 23.92 -43.38 -20.55
C VAL A 285 23.67 -42.39 -21.69
N VAL A 286 23.73 -42.82 -22.95
CA VAL A 286 23.45 -41.95 -24.10
C VAL A 286 22.01 -41.43 -24.07
N LYS A 287 21.04 -42.26 -23.68
CA LYS A 287 19.65 -41.83 -23.52
C LYS A 287 19.51 -40.75 -22.43
N VAL A 288 20.20 -40.88 -21.31
CA VAL A 288 20.18 -39.85 -20.26
C VAL A 288 20.87 -38.56 -20.73
N MET A 289 21.96 -38.65 -21.50
CA MET A 289 22.64 -37.49 -22.06
C MET A 289 21.78 -36.71 -23.08
N GLU A 290 20.95 -37.41 -23.86
CA GLU A 290 19.96 -36.77 -24.72
C GLU A 290 18.92 -35.97 -23.91
N GLU A 291 18.42 -36.55 -22.81
CA GLU A 291 17.48 -35.88 -21.90
C GLU A 291 18.12 -34.69 -21.17
N VAL A 292 19.40 -34.79 -20.79
CA VAL A 292 20.18 -33.68 -20.24
C VAL A 292 20.32 -32.56 -21.26
N MET A 293 20.64 -32.87 -22.52
CA MET A 293 20.74 -31.87 -23.58
C MET A 293 19.42 -31.14 -23.81
N LYS A 294 18.30 -31.86 -23.89
CA LYS A 294 16.96 -31.24 -23.99
C LYS A 294 16.68 -30.30 -22.83
N ALA A 295 17.02 -30.69 -21.60
CA ALA A 295 16.84 -29.84 -20.43
C ALA A 295 17.70 -28.56 -20.49
N VAL A 296 18.96 -28.66 -20.94
CA VAL A 296 19.85 -27.51 -21.15
C VAL A 296 19.32 -26.56 -22.23
N VAL A 297 18.76 -27.08 -23.32
CA VAL A 297 18.12 -26.25 -24.37
C VAL A 297 16.91 -25.51 -23.82
N ASN A 298 16.04 -26.18 -23.06
CA ASN A 298 14.88 -25.54 -22.44
C ASN A 298 15.27 -24.42 -21.46
N ILE A 299 16.41 -24.57 -20.78
CA ILE A 299 17.00 -23.52 -19.94
C ILE A 299 17.46 -22.34 -20.80
N ALA A 300 18.10 -22.58 -21.94
CA ALA A 300 18.56 -21.53 -22.83
C ALA A 300 17.41 -20.72 -23.45
N GLU A 301 16.31 -21.38 -23.77
CA GLU A 301 15.08 -20.73 -24.25
C GLU A 301 14.45 -19.84 -23.17
N ASN A 302 14.70 -20.16 -21.89
CA ASN A 302 14.42 -19.27 -20.78
C ASN A 302 15.52 -18.21 -20.67
N ARG A 303 15.29 -17.08 -21.36
CA ARG A 303 16.19 -15.90 -21.44
C ARG A 303 16.70 -15.39 -20.08
N PHE A 304 16.05 -15.77 -18.98
CA PHE A 304 16.45 -15.41 -17.63
C PHE A 304 17.75 -16.09 -17.15
N LEU A 305 18.03 -17.32 -17.62
CA LEU A 305 19.27 -18.04 -17.32
C LEU A 305 20.35 -17.84 -18.38
N TYR A 306 20.12 -16.94 -19.33
CA TYR A 306 20.97 -16.76 -20.49
C TYR A 306 22.09 -15.77 -20.17
N SER A 307 23.29 -16.30 -19.93
CA SER A 307 24.51 -15.50 -19.72
C SER A 307 25.35 -15.41 -21.00
N ASP A 308 26.15 -14.35 -21.13
CA ASP A 308 27.13 -14.21 -22.21
C ASP A 308 28.13 -15.38 -22.15
N GLY A 309 28.02 -16.31 -23.10
CA GLY A 309 28.81 -17.55 -23.17
C GLY A 309 27.97 -18.84 -23.17
N ALA A 310 26.74 -18.81 -22.67
CA ALA A 310 25.81 -19.94 -22.69
C ALA A 310 25.58 -20.53 -24.11
N PRO A 311 25.33 -19.74 -25.18
CA PRO A 311 25.11 -20.29 -26.52
C PRO A 311 26.30 -21.10 -27.05
N GLY A 312 27.54 -20.70 -26.75
CA GLY A 312 28.73 -21.46 -27.12
C GLY A 312 28.75 -22.83 -26.45
N LEU A 313 28.52 -22.86 -25.13
CA LEU A 313 28.46 -24.10 -24.35
C LEU A 313 27.36 -25.05 -24.82
N ILE A 314 26.18 -24.53 -25.13
CA ILE A 314 25.03 -25.32 -25.60
C ILE A 314 25.31 -25.94 -26.96
N ASN A 315 25.95 -25.20 -27.88
CA ASN A 315 26.32 -25.72 -29.20
C ASN A 315 27.36 -26.83 -29.07
N THR A 316 28.39 -26.64 -28.24
CA THR A 316 29.37 -27.68 -27.93
C THR A 316 28.70 -28.93 -27.35
N LEU A 317 27.76 -28.76 -26.42
CA LEU A 317 27.01 -29.87 -25.85
C LEU A 317 26.17 -30.61 -26.92
N ARG A 318 25.54 -29.86 -27.83
CA ARG A 318 24.74 -30.41 -28.93
C ARG A 318 25.59 -31.30 -29.84
N GLU A 319 26.72 -30.79 -30.28
CA GLU A 319 27.68 -31.51 -31.11
C GLU A 319 28.18 -32.77 -30.39
N ASN A 320 28.44 -32.64 -29.09
CA ASN A 320 28.95 -33.72 -28.27
C ASN A 320 27.94 -34.87 -28.08
N VAL A 321 26.70 -34.56 -27.75
CA VAL A 321 25.63 -35.55 -27.62
C VAL A 321 25.28 -36.15 -28.99
N GLY A 322 25.26 -35.35 -30.05
CA GLY A 322 25.07 -35.84 -31.42
C GLY A 322 26.14 -36.86 -31.84
N GLY A 323 27.41 -36.57 -31.51
CA GLY A 323 28.52 -37.51 -31.72
C GLY A 323 28.36 -38.82 -30.94
N LEU A 324 27.92 -38.76 -29.68
CA LEU A 324 27.64 -39.96 -28.88
C LEU A 324 26.50 -40.81 -29.46
N LEU A 325 25.43 -40.17 -29.93
CA LEU A 325 24.29 -40.85 -30.55
C LEU A 325 24.70 -41.56 -31.85
N ALA A 326 25.54 -40.92 -32.67
CA ALA A 326 26.06 -41.53 -33.89
C ALA A 326 26.87 -42.80 -33.60
N LEU A 327 27.71 -42.79 -32.55
CA LEU A 327 28.49 -43.95 -32.12
C LEU A 327 27.58 -45.11 -31.66
N CYS A 328 26.50 -44.83 -30.92
CA CYS A 328 25.53 -45.86 -30.52
C CYS A 328 24.74 -46.48 -31.68
N ASN A 329 24.48 -45.71 -32.74
CA ASN A 329 23.66 -46.12 -33.88
C ASN A 329 24.48 -46.71 -35.04
N THR A 330 25.81 -46.75 -34.92
CA THR A 330 26.65 -47.40 -35.92
C THR A 330 26.40 -48.90 -35.84
N PRO A 331 25.97 -49.58 -36.93
CA PRO A 331 25.86 -51.03 -36.93
C PRO A 331 27.23 -51.57 -36.54
N SER A 332 27.28 -52.38 -35.47
CA SER A 332 28.45 -53.22 -35.22
C SER A 332 28.73 -53.97 -36.52
N ASN A 333 29.80 -53.62 -37.23
CA ASN A 333 30.26 -54.38 -38.38
C ASN A 333 30.40 -55.83 -37.90
N SER A 334 29.47 -56.65 -38.37
CA SER A 334 29.56 -58.09 -38.40
C SER A 334 30.71 -58.45 -39.33
N GLU A 335 31.93 -58.35 -38.82
CA GLU A 335 33.10 -58.99 -39.41
C GLU A 335 33.71 -59.88 -38.33
N ASN A 336 32.97 -60.93 -38.00
CA ASN A 336 33.56 -62.21 -37.61
C ASN A 336 32.58 -63.31 -37.99
N ASP A 337 32.29 -63.35 -39.29
CA ASP A 337 31.73 -64.51 -39.97
C ASP A 337 32.63 -64.79 -41.18
N SER A 338 33.91 -65.06 -40.92
CA SER A 338 34.86 -65.56 -41.90
C SER A 338 36.15 -66.01 -41.22
N TYR A 339 36.60 -67.22 -41.59
CA TYR A 339 37.86 -67.92 -41.28
C TYR A 339 37.83 -68.94 -40.12
N TYR A 340 37.47 -70.16 -40.54
CA TYR A 340 37.78 -71.51 -40.01
C TYR A 340 37.35 -71.91 -38.60
#